data_AF-A0A967AU16-F1
#
_entry.id   AF-A0A967AU16-F1
#
_cell.length_a   1.000
_cell.length_b   1.000
_cell.length_c   1.000
_cell.angle_alpha   90.00
_cell.angle_beta   90.00
_cell.angle_gamma   90.00
#
_symmetry.space_group_name_H-M   'P 1'
#
loop_
_entity.id
_entity.type
_entity.pdbx_description
1 polymer ?
#
loop_
_entity_poly.entity_id
_entity_poly.type
_entity_poly.pdbx_seq_one_letter_code
_entity_poly.pdbx_strand_id
1 'polypeptide(L)'
;MKELNELLVVLTVVVAAILMVFIITRYSYLVKKAMIERGVVLNQNNDRFKYLDIGCIAFGLGIGLVASSIFTTMELTEDTMDLLIWGTILIFGAGGLVLAHFIRKRLEK
;
A
#
# COMPACT_ATOMS: atom_id res chain seq x y z
N MET A 1 -19.58 -0.55 -26.59
CA MET A 1 -18.48 -1.49 -26.29
C MET A 1 -17.48 -0.91 -25.28
N LYS A 2 -16.96 0.32 -25.47
CA LYS A 2 -16.05 0.98 -24.50
C LYS A 2 -16.69 1.25 -23.11
N GLU A 3 -17.89 1.82 -23.09
CA GLU A 3 -18.65 2.14 -21.86
C GLU A 3 -18.90 0.92 -20.94
N LEU A 4 -19.20 -0.24 -21.53
CA LEU A 4 -19.42 -1.49 -20.79
C LEU A 4 -18.12 -2.01 -20.16
N ASN A 5 -16.98 -1.77 -20.81
CA ASN A 5 -15.67 -2.18 -20.30
C ASN A 5 -15.23 -1.30 -19.13
N GLU A 6 -15.47 0.01 -19.21
CA GLU A 6 -15.16 0.95 -18.12
C GLU A 6 -15.97 0.63 -16.85
N LEU A 7 -17.27 0.33 -16.99
CA LEU A 7 -18.09 -0.13 -15.87
C LEU A 7 -17.59 -1.44 -15.25
N LEU A 8 -17.13 -2.38 -16.07
CA LEU A 8 -16.55 -3.65 -15.62
C LEU A 8 -15.26 -3.44 -14.83
N VAL A 9 -14.39 -2.54 -15.29
CA VAL A 9 -13.13 -2.21 -14.59
C VAL A 9 -13.42 -1.58 -13.23
N VAL A 10 -14.35 -0.61 -13.16
CA VAL A 10 -14.71 0.00 -11.87
C VAL A 10 -15.32 -1.02 -10.92
N LEU A 11 -16.22 -1.88 -11.40
CA LEU A 11 -16.88 -2.89 -10.58
C LEU A 11 -15.89 -3.93 -10.04
N THR A 12 -14.95 -4.38 -10.88
CA THR A 12 -13.92 -5.36 -10.46
C THR A 12 -12.98 -4.78 -9.39
N VAL A 13 -12.57 -3.51 -9.51
CA VAL A 13 -11.74 -2.83 -8.51
C VAL A 13 -12.47 -2.72 -7.17
N VAL A 14 -13.75 -2.34 -7.19
CA VAL A 14 -14.57 -2.23 -5.97
C VAL A 14 -14.72 -3.59 -5.27
N VAL A 15 -15.03 -4.64 -6.03
CA VAL A 15 -15.17 -6.00 -5.46
C VAL A 15 -13.83 -6.49 -4.88
N ALA A 16 -12.71 -6.25 -5.56
CA ALA A 16 -11.39 -6.60 -5.06
C ALA A 16 -11.05 -5.87 -3.75
N ALA A 17 -11.37 -4.58 -3.66
CA ALA A 17 -11.15 -3.79 -2.44
C ALA A 17 -11.97 -4.33 -1.25
N ILE A 18 -13.26 -4.64 -1.48
CA ILE A 18 -14.14 -5.21 -0.45
C ILE A 18 -13.61 -6.57 0.04
N LEU A 19 -13.22 -7.45 -0.89
CA LEU A 19 -12.66 -8.76 -0.56
C LEU A 19 -11.37 -8.63 0.26
N MET A 20 -10.49 -7.69 -0.11
CA MET A 20 -9.25 -7.46 0.62
C MET A 20 -9.53 -7.03 2.07
N VAL A 21 -10.40 -6.04 2.27
CA VAL A 21 -10.80 -5.59 3.62
C VAL A 21 -11.45 -6.72 4.42
N PHE A 22 -12.32 -7.50 3.78
CA PHE A 22 -12.97 -8.64 4.41
C PHE A 22 -11.96 -9.69 4.90
N ILE A 23 -10.98 -10.05 4.06
CA ILE A 23 -9.92 -11.00 4.42
C ILE A 23 -9.11 -10.47 5.62
N ILE A 24 -8.67 -9.21 5.57
CA ILE A 24 -7.87 -8.60 6.63
C ILE A 24 -8.63 -8.57 7.96
N THR A 25 -9.89 -8.16 7.95
CA THR A 25 -10.72 -8.11 9.15
C THR A 25 -10.96 -9.50 9.73
N ARG A 26 -11.30 -10.48 8.87
CA ARG A 26 -11.52 -11.86 9.31
C ARG A 26 -10.26 -12.46 9.92
N TYR A 27 -9.11 -12.27 9.26
CA TYR A 27 -7.83 -12.80 9.73
C TYR A 27 -7.42 -12.13 11.05
N SER A 28 -7.56 -10.81 11.14
CA SER A 28 -7.27 -10.04 12.36
C SER A 28 -8.13 -10.50 13.54
N TYR A 29 -9.40 -10.81 13.31
CA TYR A 29 -10.30 -11.34 14.33
C TYR A 29 -9.85 -12.72 14.82
N LEU A 30 -9.54 -13.64 13.90
CA LEU A 30 -9.05 -14.99 14.25
C LEU A 30 -7.75 -14.93 15.05
N VAL A 31 -6.82 -14.07 14.64
CA VAL A 31 -5.54 -13.87 15.34
C VAL A 31 -5.76 -13.33 16.76
N LYS A 32 -6.60 -12.31 16.93
CA LYS A 32 -6.94 -11.77 18.25
C LYS A 32 -7.62 -12.82 19.15
N LYS A 33 -8.56 -13.59 18.60
CA LYS A 33 -9.23 -14.68 19.32
C LYS A 33 -8.24 -15.74 19.80
N ALA A 34 -7.36 -16.21 18.91
CA ALA A 34 -6.34 -17.21 19.24
C ALA A 34 -5.33 -16.72 20.28
N MET A 35 -5.00 -15.43 20.29
CA MET A 35 -4.11 -14.84 21.31
C MET A 35 -4.76 -14.79 22.70
N ILE A 36 -6.05 -14.46 22.78
CA ILE A 36 -6.81 -14.44 24.03
C ILE A 36 -6.93 -15.86 24.60
N GLU A 37 -7.24 -16.86 23.76
CA GLU A 37 -7.32 -18.27 24.17
C GLU A 37 -5.98 -18.82 24.69
N ARG A 38 -4.85 -18.25 24.24
CA ARG A 38 -3.51 -18.62 24.70
C ARG A 38 -3.01 -17.82 25.90
N GLY A 39 -3.85 -16.95 26.48
CA GLY A 39 -3.48 -16.12 27.63
C GLY A 39 -2.41 -15.06 27.34
N VAL A 40 -2.15 -14.75 26.07
CA VAL A 40 -1.16 -13.74 25.66
C VAL A 40 -1.80 -12.37 25.80
N VAL A 41 -1.42 -11.63 26.83
CA VAL A 41 -1.87 -10.25 27.05
C VAL A 41 -1.33 -9.39 25.92
N LEU A 42 -2.21 -8.72 25.18
CA LEU A 42 -1.85 -7.78 24.13
C LEU A 42 -1.10 -6.60 24.76
N ASN A 43 0.23 -6.64 24.76
CA ASN A 43 1.02 -5.48 25.10
C ASN A 43 0.75 -4.41 24.02
N GLN A 44 -0.03 -3.40 24.38
CA GLN A 44 -0.56 -2.36 23.51
C GLN A 44 0.51 -1.34 23.09
N ASN A 45 1.79 -1.74 23.05
CA ASN A 45 2.95 -0.89 22.72
C ASN A 45 3.08 -0.54 21.23
N ASN A 46 2.07 -0.86 20.41
CA ASN A 46 2.10 -0.75 18.96
C ASN A 46 1.78 0.66 18.41
N ASP A 47 1.35 1.61 19.24
CA ASP A 47 0.81 2.89 18.73
C ASP A 47 1.91 3.88 18.27
N ARG A 48 3.14 3.77 18.80
CA ARG A 48 4.24 4.68 18.42
C ARG A 48 4.73 4.49 16.99
N PHE A 49 4.63 3.28 16.43
CA PHE A 49 5.18 2.98 15.11
C PHE A 49 4.20 3.23 13.95
N LYS A 50 2.90 3.47 14.22
CA LYS A 50 1.92 3.82 13.17
C LYS A 50 2.27 5.11 12.43
N TYR A 51 2.87 6.08 13.11
CA TYR A 51 3.32 7.33 12.49
C TYR A 51 4.57 7.15 11.64
N LEU A 52 5.37 6.09 11.89
CA LEU A 52 6.54 5.78 11.08
C LEU A 52 6.13 5.14 9.75
N ASP A 53 5.12 4.28 9.78
CA ASP A 53 4.55 3.67 8.57
C ASP A 53 3.95 4.73 7.63
N ILE A 54 3.15 5.68 8.15
CA ILE A 54 2.57 6.75 7.32
C ILE A 54 3.65 7.68 6.74
N GLY A 55 4.70 7.98 7.52
CA GLY A 55 5.82 8.81 7.09
C GLY A 55 6.62 8.18 5.96
N CYS A 56 6.95 6.88 6.06
CA CYS A 56 7.68 6.16 5.02
C CYS A 56 6.86 5.98 3.73
N ILE A 57 5.53 5.79 3.83
CA ILE A 57 4.65 5.74 2.65
C ILE A 57 4.60 7.11 1.96
N ALA A 58 4.39 8.19 2.72
CA ALA A 58 4.35 9.54 2.17
C ALA A 58 5.69 9.92 1.52
N PHE A 59 6.80 9.51 2.12
CA PHE A 59 8.14 9.72 1.57
C PHE A 59 8.38 8.93 0.28
N GLY A 60 7.99 7.65 0.25
CA GLY A 60 8.06 6.80 -0.94
C GLY A 60 7.22 7.38 -2.10
N LEU A 61 5.98 7.79 -1.83
CA LEU A 61 5.14 8.45 -2.83
C LEU A 61 5.72 9.78 -3.30
N GLY A 62 6.27 10.60 -2.39
CA GLY A 62 6.94 11.85 -2.73
C GLY A 62 8.13 11.65 -3.67
N ILE A 63 8.98 10.66 -3.40
CA ILE A 63 10.10 10.31 -4.28
C ILE A 63 9.58 9.77 -5.63
N GLY A 64 8.55 8.93 -5.62
CA GLY A 64 7.92 8.41 -6.84
C GLY A 64 7.40 9.52 -7.75
N LEU A 65 6.78 10.55 -7.18
CA LEU A 65 6.30 11.72 -7.92
C LEU A 65 7.46 12.54 -8.52
N VAL A 66 8.52 12.78 -7.75
CA VAL A 66 9.71 13.49 -8.26
C VAL A 66 10.43 12.69 -9.34
N ALA A 67 10.53 11.37 -9.19
CA ALA A 67 11.09 10.49 -10.21
C ALA A 67 10.23 10.48 -11.49
N SER A 68 8.89 10.50 -11.35
CA SER A 68 7.97 10.53 -12.47
C SER A 68 8.10 11.80 -13.32
N SER A 69 8.44 12.96 -12.72
CA SER A 69 8.59 14.20 -13.47
C SER A 69 9.77 14.18 -14.44
N ILE A 70 10.77 13.32 -14.20
CA ILE A 70 11.90 13.13 -15.11
C ILE A 70 11.42 12.44 -16.40
N PHE A 71 10.52 11.47 -16.28
CA PHE A 71 9.97 10.75 -17.44
C PHE A 71 9.06 11.65 -18.29
N THR A 72 8.38 12.63 -17.69
CA THR A 72 7.61 13.65 -18.43
C THR A 72 8.49 14.54 -19.32
N THR A 73 9.78 14.67 -19.04
CA THR A 73 10.69 15.50 -19.86
C THR A 73 11.29 14.77 -21.06
N MET A 74 11.08 13.46 -21.19
CA MET A 74 11.51 12.68 -22.35
C MET A 74 10.37 12.61 -23.37
N GLU A 75 10.67 12.82 -24.66
CA GLU A 75 9.70 12.68 -25.77
C GLU A 75 9.31 11.21 -26.00
N LEU A 76 8.56 10.64 -25.05
CA LEU A 76 7.90 9.35 -25.21
C LEU A 76 6.44 9.54 -25.66
N THR A 77 5.89 8.54 -26.32
CA THR A 77 4.48 8.46 -26.69
C THR A 77 3.59 8.58 -25.44
N GLU A 78 2.51 9.38 -25.49
CA GLU A 78 1.62 9.69 -24.35
C GLU A 78 1.20 8.45 -23.54
N ASP A 79 0.77 7.38 -24.21
CA ASP A 79 0.33 6.14 -23.54
C ASP A 79 1.45 5.46 -22.73
N THR A 80 2.70 5.54 -23.20
CA THR A 80 3.85 4.96 -22.51
C THR A 80 4.30 5.82 -21.33
N MET A 81 4.17 7.14 -21.48
CA MET A 81 4.49 8.11 -20.43
C MET A 81 3.56 7.95 -19.24
N ASP A 82 2.24 7.85 -19.47
CA ASP A 82 1.26 7.65 -18.41
C ASP A 82 1.47 6.33 -17.67
N LEU A 83 1.72 5.24 -18.40
CA LEU A 83 2.00 3.94 -17.78
C LEU A 83 3.25 3.97 -16.89
N LEU A 84 4.31 4.67 -17.31
CA LEU A 84 5.55 4.83 -16.55
C LEU A 84 5.36 5.71 -15.31
N ILE A 85 4.59 6.79 -15.41
CA ILE A 85 4.29 7.68 -14.28
C ILE A 85 3.56 6.89 -13.19
N TRP A 86 2.47 6.19 -13.54
CA TRP A 86 1.73 5.38 -12.57
C TRP A 86 2.55 4.20 -12.03
N GLY A 87 3.36 3.58 -12.88
CA GLY A 87 4.24 2.47 -12.48
C GLY A 87 5.29 2.91 -11.46
N THR A 88 5.97 4.03 -11.69
CA THR A 88 6.99 4.55 -10.77
C THR A 88 6.41 4.96 -9.43
N ILE A 89 5.25 5.61 -9.41
CA ILE A 89 4.55 5.98 -8.16
C ILE A 89 4.19 4.73 -7.35
N LEU A 90 3.65 3.68 -8.00
CA LEU A 90 3.30 2.43 -7.32
C LEU A 90 4.53 1.68 -6.79
N ILE A 91 5.61 1.60 -7.57
CA ILE A 91 6.85 0.92 -7.18
C ILE A 91 7.50 1.64 -5.99
N PHE A 92 7.63 2.96 -6.05
CA PHE A 92 8.22 3.74 -4.97
C PHE A 92 7.33 3.80 -3.72
N GLY A 93 6.00 3.84 -3.89
CA GLY A 93 5.05 3.72 -2.77
C GLY A 93 5.14 2.36 -2.06
N ALA A 94 5.19 1.27 -2.84
CA ALA A 94 5.37 -0.08 -2.29
C ALA A 94 6.75 -0.24 -1.63
N GLY A 95 7.81 0.29 -2.23
CA GLY A 95 9.16 0.32 -1.66
C GLY A 95 9.21 1.06 -0.32
N GLY A 96 8.54 2.21 -0.23
CA GLY A 96 8.40 2.97 1.02
C GLY A 96 7.76 2.15 2.14
N LEU A 97 6.74 1.35 1.81
CA LEU A 97 6.05 0.48 2.77
C LEU A 97 6.92 -0.71 3.22
N VAL A 98 7.72 -1.28 2.32
CA VAL A 98 8.72 -2.31 2.66
C VAL A 98 9.81 -1.75 3.57
N LEU A 99 10.32 -0.54 3.28
CA LEU A 99 11.28 0.14 4.14
C LEU A 99 10.70 0.43 5.53
N ALA A 100 9.45 0.87 5.60
CA ALA A 100 8.75 1.11 6.87
C ALA A 100 8.76 -0.15 7.75
N HIS A 101 8.38 -1.29 7.16
CA HIS A 101 8.39 -2.57 7.85
C HIS A 101 9.79 -2.98 8.31
N PHE A 102 10.82 -2.74 7.49
CA PHE A 102 12.20 -3.07 7.84
C PHE A 102 12.74 -2.19 8.97
N ILE A 103 12.45 -0.88 8.95
CA ILE A 103 12.83 0.08 10.00
C ILE A 103 12.14 -0.30 11.31
N ARG A 104 10.84 -0.61 11.26
CA ARG A 104 10.08 -1.05 12.43
C ARG A 104 10.66 -2.32 13.05
N LYS A 105 10.98 -3.33 12.23
CA LYS A 105 11.62 -4.58 12.69
C LYS A 105 13.00 -4.36 13.30
N ARG A 106 13.71 -3.31 12.90
CA ARG A 106 15.02 -2.93 13.45
C ARG A 106 14.90 -2.15 14.77
N LEU A 107 13.84 -1.37 14.94
CA LEU A 107 13.58 -0.55 16.14
C LEU A 107 12.86 -1.30 17.27
N GLU A 108 12.19 -2.42 16.98
CA GLU A 108 11.59 -3.32 18.00
C GLU A 108 12.61 -4.29 18.64
N LYS A 109 13.90 -4.23 18.27
CA LYS A 109 15.03 -4.92 18.95
C LYS A 109 15.63 -4.05 20.04
#